data_AF-A0A1H3HTY9-F1
#
_entry.id   AF-A0A1H3HTY9-F1
#
_cell.length_a   1.000
_cell.length_b   1.000
_cell.length_c   1.000
_cell.angle_alpha   90.00
_cell.angle_beta   90.00
_cell.angle_gamma   90.00
#
_symmetry.space_group_name_H-M   'P 1'
#
loop_
_entity.id
_entity.type
_entity.pdbx_description
1 polymer ?
#
loop_
_entity_poly.entity_id
_entity_poly.type
_entity_poly.pdbx_seq_one_letter_code
_entity_poly.pdbx_strand_id
1 'polypeptide(L)'
;MIPTDFAYPRGLWSERVRQVVSAYCETATIVGGEVATVTNTSRYAVPRIPIRRSDGWRWFEPRIIGKLAGEEKVIRLVKKVMSRA
;
A
#
# COMPACT_ATOMS: atom_id res chain seq x y z
N MET A 1 22.66 -8.10 9.89
CA MET A 1 21.54 -8.55 9.04
C MET A 1 21.37 -7.53 7.94
N ILE A 2 21.41 -7.94 6.67
CA ILE A 2 21.17 -7.05 5.52
C ILE A 2 19.65 -7.06 5.27
N PRO A 3 18.97 -5.90 5.17
CA PRO A 3 17.54 -5.86 4.87
C PRO A 3 17.24 -6.42 3.47
N THR A 4 16.32 -7.37 3.38
CA THR A 4 15.84 -7.97 2.12
C THR A 4 14.69 -7.17 1.48
N ASP A 5 13.99 -6.38 2.28
CA ASP A 5 12.74 -5.73 1.88
C ASP A 5 12.81 -4.22 2.05
N PHE A 6 12.28 -3.49 1.07
CA PHE A 6 12.20 -2.04 1.08
C PHE A 6 10.76 -1.55 1.29
N ALA A 7 10.59 -0.46 2.02
CA ALA A 7 9.30 0.20 2.17
C ALA A 7 9.38 1.62 1.61
N TYR A 8 8.65 1.89 0.53
CA TYR A 8 8.68 3.22 -0.07
C TYR A 8 8.15 4.28 0.92
N PRO A 9 8.90 5.37 1.16
CA PRO A 9 8.41 6.47 1.96
C PRO A 9 7.09 7.00 1.40
N ARG A 10 6.08 7.11 2.27
CA ARG A 10 4.71 7.51 1.90
C ARG A 10 4.03 6.61 0.86
N GLY A 11 4.57 5.42 0.58
CA GLY A 11 4.06 4.51 -0.44
C GLY A 11 4.21 5.00 -1.88
N LEU A 12 5.06 6.00 -2.14
CA LEU A 12 5.25 6.57 -3.46
C LEU A 12 6.21 5.71 -4.28
N TRP A 13 5.70 5.15 -5.38
CA TRP A 13 6.46 4.29 -6.29
C TRP A 13 6.41 4.84 -7.72
N SER A 14 7.49 4.58 -8.47
CA SER A 14 7.55 4.73 -9.93
C SER A 14 8.56 3.75 -10.50
N GLU A 15 8.46 3.49 -11.80
CA GLU A 15 9.39 2.59 -12.51
C GLU A 15 10.85 3.04 -12.39
N ARG A 16 11.11 4.35 -12.40
CA ARG A 16 12.47 4.91 -12.20
C ARG A 16 13.04 4.55 -10.83
N VAL A 17 12.23 4.65 -9.77
CA VAL A 17 12.69 4.33 -8.41
C VAL A 17 12.88 2.81 -8.27
N ARG A 18 12.02 2.00 -8.91
CA ARG A 18 12.15 0.53 -8.92
C ARG A 18 13.54 0.09 -9.40
N GLN A 19 14.02 0.66 -10.50
CA GLN A 19 15.33 0.30 -11.08
C GLN A 19 16.49 0.53 -10.11
N VAL A 20 16.42 1.59 -9.30
CA VAL A 20 17.42 1.88 -8.28
C VAL A 20 17.30 0.91 -7.11
N VAL A 21 16.09 0.70 -6.61
CA VAL A 21 15.81 -0.12 -5.43
C VAL A 21 16.13 -1.60 -5.67
N SER A 22 15.87 -2.13 -6.87
CA SER A 22 16.07 -3.56 -7.19
C SER A 22 17.52 -4.03 -7.14
N ALA A 23 18.49 -3.11 -7.09
CA ALA A 23 19.90 -3.47 -6.91
C ALA A 23 20.26 -3.75 -5.44
N TYR A 24 19.42 -3.35 -4.49
CA TYR A 24 19.74 -3.35 -3.06
C TYR A 24 18.77 -4.18 -2.20
N CYS A 25 17.63 -4.61 -2.75
CA CYS A 25 16.66 -5.41 -2.03
C CYS A 25 15.94 -6.40 -2.95
N GLU A 26 15.33 -7.42 -2.38
CA GLU A 26 14.62 -8.48 -3.11
C GLU A 26 13.17 -8.10 -3.38
N THR A 27 12.52 -7.40 -2.44
CA THR A 27 11.14 -6.95 -2.60
C THR A 27 10.96 -5.50 -2.14
N ALA A 28 9.86 -4.88 -2.56
CA ALA A 28 9.50 -3.56 -2.07
C ALA A 28 7.99 -3.37 -1.92
N THR A 29 7.60 -2.61 -0.89
CA THR A 29 6.21 -2.43 -0.47
C THR A 29 5.74 -0.98 -0.62
N ILE A 30 4.53 -0.81 -1.15
CA ILE A 30 3.83 0.48 -1.26
C ILE A 30 2.75 0.59 -0.19
N VAL A 31 2.04 1.72 -0.14
CA VAL A 31 0.90 1.93 0.79
C VAL A 31 -0.37 2.07 -0.01
N GLY A 32 -1.40 1.32 0.40
CA GLY A 32 -2.70 1.30 -0.23
C GLY A 32 -2.79 0.29 -1.37
N GLY A 33 -4.02 -0.01 -1.75
CA GLY A 33 -4.36 -1.01 -2.76
C GLY A 33 -5.47 -1.91 -2.21
N GLU A 34 -5.66 -3.04 -2.86
CA GLU A 34 -6.42 -4.16 -2.33
C GLU A 34 -5.49 -5.07 -1.52
N VAL A 35 -6.03 -6.10 -0.87
CA VAL A 35 -5.22 -7.17 -0.27
C VAL A 35 -4.29 -7.72 -1.36
N ALA A 36 -2.99 -7.83 -1.04
CA ALA A 36 -2.02 -8.36 -1.98
C ALA A 36 -2.35 -9.83 -2.29
N THR A 37 -2.46 -10.15 -3.57
CA THR A 37 -2.58 -11.49 -4.11
C THR A 37 -1.46 -11.73 -5.12
N VAL A 38 -1.20 -12.99 -5.44
CA VAL A 38 -0.25 -13.35 -6.50
C VAL A 38 -0.62 -12.79 -7.87
N THR A 39 -1.89 -12.42 -8.09
CA THR A 39 -2.39 -11.91 -9.38
C THR A 39 -2.43 -10.38 -9.48
N ASN A 40 -2.43 -9.66 -8.36
CA ASN A 40 -2.57 -8.19 -8.33
C ASN A 40 -1.33 -7.46 -7.81
N THR A 41 -0.23 -8.18 -7.56
CA THR A 41 0.99 -7.66 -6.94
C THR A 41 2.19 -7.72 -7.88
N SER A 42 3.10 -6.76 -7.73
CA SER A 42 4.43 -6.80 -8.32
C SER A 42 5.47 -6.89 -7.21
N ARG A 43 6.55 -7.65 -7.44
CA ARG A 43 7.63 -7.89 -6.46
C ARG A 43 8.15 -6.60 -5.79
N TYR A 44 8.20 -5.50 -6.53
CA TYR A 44 8.69 -4.21 -6.06
C TYR A 44 7.59 -3.15 -5.87
N ALA A 45 6.33 -3.58 -5.81
CA ALA A 45 5.19 -2.72 -5.53
C ALA A 45 4.10 -3.49 -4.77
N VAL A 46 4.50 -4.23 -3.74
CA VAL A 46 3.58 -5.04 -2.93
C VAL A 46 2.65 -4.12 -2.13
N PRO A 47 1.31 -4.19 -2.32
CA PRO A 47 0.38 -3.31 -1.61
C PRO A 47 0.30 -3.68 -0.13
N ARG A 48 0.32 -2.65 0.72
CA ARG A 48 0.09 -2.80 2.17
C ARG A 48 -1.20 -2.12 2.58
N ILE A 49 -1.87 -2.75 3.54
CA ILE A 49 -3.12 -2.27 4.11
C ILE A 49 -2.79 -1.31 5.26
N PRO A 50 -3.16 -0.01 5.18
CA PRO A 50 -2.87 0.93 6.23
C PRO A 50 -3.81 0.71 7.42
N ILE A 51 -3.29 0.22 8.55
CA ILE A 51 -4.02 0.12 9.81
C ILE A 51 -4.06 1.49 10.48
N ARG A 52 -5.27 1.93 10.87
CA ARG A 52 -5.50 3.25 11.46
C ARG A 52 -5.92 3.09 12.92
N ARG A 53 -5.51 4.04 13.76
CA ARG A 53 -5.97 4.09 15.17
C ARG A 53 -7.49 4.16 15.30
N SER A 54 -8.15 4.81 14.34
CA SER A 54 -9.61 4.95 14.29
C SER A 54 -10.35 3.65 13.97
N ASP A 55 -9.66 2.59 13.51
CA ASP A 55 -10.33 1.35 13.13
C ASP A 55 -10.88 0.59 14.35
N GLY A 56 -10.19 0.67 15.50
CA GLY A 56 -10.48 -0.21 16.64
C GLY A 56 -10.51 -1.69 16.24
N TRP A 57 -11.00 -2.57 17.11
CA TRP A 57 -11.11 -4.00 16.77
C TRP A 57 -12.17 -4.26 15.70
N ARG A 58 -13.29 -3.52 15.76
CA ARG A 58 -14.45 -3.70 14.87
C ARG A 58 -14.12 -3.52 13.38
N TRP A 59 -13.22 -2.59 13.04
CA TRP A 59 -12.87 -2.31 11.65
C TRP A 59 -11.51 -2.90 11.25
N PHE A 60 -10.71 -3.37 12.20
CA PHE A 60 -9.42 -4.02 11.92
C PHE A 60 -9.58 -5.30 11.09
N GLU A 61 -10.44 -6.22 11.54
CA GLU A 61 -10.63 -7.50 10.85
C GLU A 61 -11.19 -7.33 9.43
N PRO A 62 -12.29 -6.57 9.20
CA PRO A 62 -12.78 -6.28 7.85
C PRO A 62 -11.72 -5.62 6.94
N ARG A 63 -10.82 -4.81 7.51
CA ARG A 63 -9.74 -4.16 6.78
C ARG A 63 -8.69 -5.16 6.29
N ILE A 64 -8.23 -6.08 7.13
CA ILE A 64 -7.20 -7.05 6.76
C ILE A 64 -7.69 -8.10 5.76
N ILE A 65 -8.99 -8.43 5.77
CA ILE A 65 -9.61 -9.35 4.80
C ILE A 65 -10.11 -8.65 3.52
N GLY A 66 -9.85 -7.34 3.37
CA GLY A 66 -10.12 -6.60 2.15
C GLY A 66 -11.57 -6.15 1.94
N LYS A 67 -12.48 -6.36 2.89
CA LYS A 67 -13.90 -5.96 2.77
C LYS A 67 -14.10 -4.44 2.69
N LEU A 68 -13.13 -3.64 3.15
CA LEU A 68 -13.18 -2.17 3.11
C LEU A 68 -12.44 -1.57 1.90
N ALA A 69 -11.99 -2.38 0.94
CA ALA A 69 -11.20 -1.90 -0.20
C ALA A 69 -11.98 -0.92 -1.11
N GLY A 70 -13.29 -1.13 -1.28
CA GLY A 70 -14.16 -0.22 -2.04
C GLY A 70 -14.31 1.15 -1.36
N GLU A 71 -14.56 1.16 -0.05
CA GLU A 71 -14.69 2.37 0.75
C GLU A 71 -13.38 3.18 0.79
N GLU A 72 -12.22 2.49 0.83
CA GLU A 72 -10.91 3.13 0.70
C GLU A 72 -10.73 3.86 -0.63
N LYS A 73 -11.22 3.28 -1.74
CA LYS A 73 -11.17 3.94 -3.06
C LYS A 73 -12.00 5.21 -3.05
N VAL A 74 -13.20 5.18 -2.46
CA VAL A 74 -14.08 6.35 -2.32
C VAL A 74 -13.42 7.43 -1.46
N ILE A 75 -12.87 7.07 -0.30
CA ILE A 75 -12.17 8.03 0.58
C ILE A 75 -10.97 8.67 -0.12
N ARG A 76 -10.19 7.91 -0.89
CA ARG A 76 -9.08 8.47 -1.68
C ARG A 76 -9.57 9.43 -2.75
N LEU A 77 -10.67 9.12 -3.42
CA LEU A 77 -11.25 10.01 -4.41
C LEU A 77 -11.68 11.33 -3.77
N VAL A 78 -12.43 11.27 -2.66
CA VAL A 78 -12.86 12.45 -1.89
C VAL A 78 -11.66 13.28 -1.44
N LYS A 79 -10.64 12.65 -0.85
CA LYS A 79 -9.40 13.35 -0.44
C LYS A 79 -8.70 14.03 -1.61
N LYS A 80 -8.62 13.38 -2.78
CA LYS A 80 -8.00 13.93 -3.98
C LYS A 80 -8.77 15.13 -4.53
N VAL A 81 -10.10 15.12 -4.42
CA VAL A 81 -10.95 16.25 -4.81
C VAL A 81 -10.79 17.40 -3.82
N MET A 82 -10.85 17.12 -2.51
CA MET A 82 -10.71 18.14 -1.47
C MET A 82 -9.31 18.75 -1.39
N SER A 83 -8.25 18.01 -1.70
CA SER A 83 -6.88 18.55 -1.73
C SER A 83 -6.57 19.34 -3.01
N ARG A 84 -7.50 19.38 -3.97
CA ARG A 84 -7.41 20.13 -5.22
C ARG A 84 -8.32 21.37 -5.24
N ALA A 85 -9.14 21.55 -4.21
CA ALA A 85 -9.90 22.76 -3.91
C ALA A 85 -9.13 23.60 -2.89
#